data_AF-A0A920TGM4-F1
#
_entry.id   AF-A0A920TGM4-F1
#
_cell.length_a   1.000
_cell.length_b   1.000
_cell.length_c   1.000
_cell.angle_alpha   90.00
_cell.angle_beta   90.00
_cell.angle_gamma   90.00
#
_symmetry.space_group_name_H-M   'P 1'
#
loop_
_entity.id
_entity.type
_entity.pdbx_description
1 polymer ?
#
loop_
_entity_poly.entity_id
_entity_poly.type
_entity_poly.pdbx_seq_one_letter_code
_entity_poly.pdbx_strand_id
1 'polypeptide(L)'
;MIKVSNKTSNILRPAYALLWIIPLAFLALFYFYPLATILGKSLVGINNFSQLLDLVRQPYVAKTLWFTIWQATLSTILTLAIGLPGAYLLAHYNFWGKNILRAITAIPFVLPTVVVAASFTSTLGPRMDQ
;
A
#
# COMPACT_ATOMS: atom_id res chain seq x y z
N MET A 1 15.19 -46.00 20.04
CA MET A 1 15.67 -44.64 20.33
C MET A 1 16.68 -44.26 19.24
N ILE A 2 16.23 -43.72 18.11
CA ILE A 2 17.09 -43.36 16.96
C ILE A 2 17.26 -41.84 16.98
N LYS A 3 18.50 -41.40 17.25
CA LYS A 3 18.90 -39.99 17.31
C LYS A 3 19.05 -39.48 15.88
N VAL A 4 18.00 -38.84 15.33
CA VAL A 4 18.07 -38.17 14.03
C VAL A 4 19.08 -37.01 14.15
N SER A 5 20.17 -37.14 13.40
CA SER A 5 21.32 -36.26 13.40
C SER A 5 20.95 -34.82 13.03
N ASN A 6 21.16 -33.90 13.97
CA ASN A 6 20.89 -32.45 13.91
C ASN A 6 21.87 -31.67 12.98
N LYS A 7 22.62 -32.35 12.10
CA LYS A 7 23.67 -31.73 11.28
C LYS A 7 23.16 -31.23 9.92
N THR A 8 22.11 -31.85 9.37
CA THR A 8 21.58 -31.56 8.02
C THR A 8 20.78 -30.25 7.95
N SER A 9 20.19 -29.82 9.07
CA SER A 9 19.40 -28.57 9.15
C SER A 9 20.24 -27.30 9.01
N ASN A 10 21.52 -27.32 9.41
CA ASN A 10 22.41 -26.15 9.37
C ASN A 10 23.06 -25.90 8.01
N ILE A 11 23.16 -26.93 7.15
CA ILE A 11 23.77 -26.86 5.80
C ILE A 11 22.75 -26.47 4.73
N LEU A 12 21.47 -26.75 4.94
CA LEU A 12 20.39 -26.39 4.01
C LEU A 12 19.94 -24.92 4.18
N ARG A 13 20.09 -24.36 5.38
CA ARG A 13 19.78 -22.94 5.68
C ARG A 13 20.49 -21.92 4.76
N PRO A 14 21.82 -22.00 4.51
CA PRO A 14 22.48 -21.09 3.57
C PRO A 14 22.05 -21.31 2.11
N ALA A 15 21.71 -22.55 1.73
CA ALA A 15 21.20 -22.85 0.39
C ALA A 15 19.82 -22.22 0.13
N TYR A 16 18.92 -22.23 1.12
CA TYR A 16 17.65 -21.50 1.03
C TYR A 16 17.86 -19.98 1.02
N ALA A 17 18.84 -19.46 1.76
CA ALA A 17 19.18 -18.04 1.72
C ALA A 17 19.67 -17.59 0.34
N LEU A 18 20.36 -18.46 -0.41
CA LEU A 18 20.77 -18.18 -1.80
C LEU A 18 19.58 -17.95 -2.74
N LEU A 19 18.44 -18.63 -2.51
CA LEU A 19 17.24 -18.44 -3.34
C LEU A 19 16.65 -17.02 -3.19
N TRP A 20 16.85 -16.38 -2.03
CA TRP A 20 16.39 -15.01 -1.79
C TRP A 20 17.26 -13.95 -2.47
N ILE A 21 18.49 -14.28 -2.87
CA ILE A 21 19.40 -13.34 -3.52
C ILE A 21 18.80 -12.84 -4.84
N ILE A 22 18.12 -13.71 -5.60
CA ILE A 22 17.56 -13.33 -6.90
C ILE A 22 16.42 -12.30 -6.73
N PRO A 23 15.36 -12.53 -5.91
CA PRO A 23 14.35 -11.51 -5.61
C PRO A 23 14.93 -10.24 -4.99
N LEU A 24 15.90 -10.35 -4.07
CA LEU A 24 16.51 -9.17 -3.45
C LEU A 24 17.29 -8.35 -4.46
N ALA A 25 18.10 -8.98 -5.32
CA ALA A 25 18.86 -8.30 -6.36
C ALA A 25 17.92 -7.62 -7.36
N PHE A 26 16.82 -8.28 -7.73
CA PHE A 26 15.78 -7.71 -8.57
C PHE A 26 15.16 -6.46 -7.92
N LEU A 27 14.69 -6.55 -6.67
CA LEU A 27 14.14 -5.38 -5.95
C LEU A 27 15.18 -4.28 -5.77
N ALA A 28 16.42 -4.63 -5.44
CA ALA A 28 17.52 -3.67 -5.28
C ALA A 28 17.74 -2.87 -6.57
N LEU A 29 17.79 -3.56 -7.71
CA LEU A 29 18.09 -2.95 -9.00
C LEU A 29 16.90 -2.22 -9.64
N PHE A 30 15.69 -2.78 -9.54
CA PHE A 30 14.51 -2.24 -10.24
C PHE A 30 13.64 -1.34 -9.37
N TYR A 31 13.68 -1.46 -8.04
CA TYR A 31 12.90 -0.63 -7.14
C TYR A 31 13.78 0.33 -6.34
N PHE A 32 14.75 -0.19 -5.59
CA PHE A 32 15.54 0.64 -4.68
C PHE A 32 16.52 1.57 -5.41
N TYR A 33 17.17 1.11 -6.48
CA TYR A 33 18.08 1.95 -7.27
C TYR A 33 17.40 3.20 -7.88
N PRO A 34 16.27 3.10 -8.62
CA PRO A 34 15.61 4.29 -9.13
C PRO A 34 15.05 5.17 -8.00
N LEU A 35 14.48 4.56 -6.95
CA LEU A 35 13.98 5.29 -5.78
C LEU A 35 15.10 6.10 -5.10
N ALA A 36 16.26 5.48 -4.85
CA ALA A 36 17.43 6.14 -4.27
C ALA A 36 17.98 7.24 -5.19
N THR A 37 17.96 7.02 -6.51
CA THR A 37 18.40 8.04 -7.49
C THR A 37 17.48 9.26 -7.48
N ILE A 38 16.16 9.05 -7.43
CA ILE A 38 15.18 10.14 -7.37
C ILE A 38 15.32 10.91 -6.05
N LEU A 39 15.43 10.19 -4.92
CA LEU A 39 15.64 10.80 -3.62
C LEU A 39 16.95 11.58 -3.57
N GLY A 40 18.05 11.00 -4.06
CA GLY A 40 19.33 11.67 -4.17
C GLY A 40 19.23 12.96 -4.96
N LYS A 41 18.65 12.92 -6.17
CA LYS A 41 18.42 14.13 -7.00
C LYS A 41 17.53 15.16 -6.31
N SER A 42 16.52 14.74 -5.55
CA SER A 42 15.66 15.63 -4.78
C SER A 42 16.38 16.29 -3.60
N LEU A 43 17.43 15.67 -3.06
CA LEU A 43 18.19 16.14 -1.89
C LEU A 43 19.45 16.94 -2.24
N VAL A 44 19.97 16.87 -3.47
CA VAL A 44 21.18 17.59 -3.91
C VAL A 44 21.09 19.12 -3.68
N GLY A 45 19.88 19.69 -3.63
CA GLY A 45 19.66 21.11 -3.32
C GLY A 45 19.48 21.44 -1.83
N ILE A 46 19.51 20.45 -0.94
CA ILE A 46 19.18 20.59 0.49
C ILE A 46 20.43 20.33 1.32
N ASN A 47 21.14 21.39 1.67
CA ASN A 47 22.36 21.32 2.49
C ASN A 47 22.09 21.67 3.97
N ASN A 48 20.94 22.29 4.26
CA ASN A 48 20.57 22.73 5.60
C ASN A 48 19.12 22.37 5.93
N PHE A 49 18.83 22.15 7.22
CA PHE A 49 17.48 21.90 7.71
C PHE A 49 16.51 23.06 7.41
N SER A 50 17.02 24.30 7.34
CA SER A 50 16.22 25.47 6.93
C SER A 50 15.68 25.36 5.51
N GLN A 51 16.48 24.87 4.56
CA GLN A 51 16.07 24.69 3.17
C GLN A 51 15.02 23.58 3.02
N LEU A 52 15.13 22.51 3.82
CA LEU A 52 14.09 21.49 3.92
C LEU A 52 12.78 22.09 4.45
N LEU A 53 12.88 22.94 5.48
CA LEU A 53 11.72 23.60 6.07
C LEU A 53 11.06 24.57 5.07
N ASP A 54 11.87 25.30 4.30
CA ASP A 54 11.38 26.19 3.25
C ASP A 54 10.65 25.42 2.14
N LEU A 55 11.18 24.25 1.74
CA LEU A 55 10.54 23.34 0.78
C LEU A 55 9.18 22.85 1.29
N VAL A 56 9.12 22.39 2.54
CA VAL A 56 7.86 21.90 3.14
C VAL A 56 6.86 23.03 3.35
N ARG A 57 7.33 24.24 3.65
CA ARG A 57 6.51 25.45 3.81
C ARG A 57 6.07 26.06 2.48
N GLN A 58 6.55 25.58 1.33
CA GLN A 58 6.02 26.02 0.05
C GLN A 58 4.51 25.81 0.03
N PRO A 59 3.70 26.83 -0.33
CA PRO A 59 2.25 26.76 -0.24
C PRO A 59 1.65 25.54 -0.95
N TYR A 60 2.25 25.14 -2.08
CA TYR A 60 1.85 23.94 -2.81
C TYR A 60 2.10 22.65 -2.02
N VAL A 61 3.31 22.46 -1.49
CA VAL A 61 3.70 21.27 -0.72
C VAL A 61 2.90 21.18 0.58
N ALA A 62 2.83 22.28 1.33
CA ALA A 62 2.07 22.35 2.59
C ALA A 62 0.59 22.03 2.39
N LYS A 63 -0.05 22.60 1.34
CA LYS A 63 -1.46 22.35 1.04
C LYS A 63 -1.71 20.89 0.67
N THR A 64 -0.86 20.31 -0.17
CA THR A 64 -0.98 18.90 -0.57
C THR A 64 -0.76 17.97 0.61
N LEU A 65 0.24 18.22 1.45
CA LEU A 65 0.48 17.44 2.66
C LEU A 65 -0.70 17.52 3.63
N TRP A 66 -1.20 18.73 3.91
CA TRP A 66 -2.35 18.92 4.80
C TRP A 66 -3.60 18.20 4.29
N PHE A 67 -3.93 18.38 3.01
CA PHE A 67 -5.07 17.70 2.40
C PHE A 67 -4.94 16.18 2.50
N THR A 68 -3.77 15.64 2.18
CA THR A 68 -3.50 14.20 2.21
C THR A 68 -3.59 13.65 3.63
N ILE A 69 -3.00 14.33 4.61
CA ILE A 69 -2.97 13.87 6.01
C ILE A 69 -4.37 13.87 6.61
N TRP A 70 -5.11 14.98 6.50
CA TRP A 70 -6.45 15.06 7.06
C TRP A 70 -7.39 14.07 6.37
N GLN A 71 -7.32 13.96 5.04
CA GLN A 71 -8.15 13.03 4.28
C GLN A 71 -7.83 11.58 4.63
N ALA A 72 -6.55 11.18 4.70
CA ALA A 72 -6.15 9.83 5.07
C ALA A 72 -6.57 9.50 6.52
N THR A 73 -6.49 10.47 7.43
CA THR A 73 -6.93 10.32 8.82
C THR A 73 -8.43 10.09 8.88
N LEU A 74 -9.22 10.94 8.22
CA LEU A 74 -10.67 10.81 8.16
C LEU A 74 -11.08 9.47 7.52
N SER A 75 -10.43 9.08 6.42
CA SER A 75 -10.66 7.81 5.75
C SER A 75 -10.33 6.61 6.64
N THR A 76 -9.25 6.68 7.41
CA THR A 76 -8.87 5.63 8.37
C THR A 76 -9.91 5.51 9.48
N ILE A 77 -10.36 6.63 10.06
CA ILE A 77 -11.38 6.63 11.11
C ILE A 77 -12.69 6.02 10.59
N LEU A 78 -13.16 6.46 9.41
CA LEU A 78 -14.36 5.90 8.79
C LEU A 78 -14.22 4.41 8.49
N THR A 79 -13.04 3.99 8.00
CA THR A 79 -12.73 2.58 7.73
C THR A 79 -12.75 1.76 9.01
N LEU A 80 -12.19 2.25 10.11
CA LEU A 80 -12.23 1.55 11.39
C LEU A 80 -13.65 1.48 11.95
N ALA A 81 -14.40 2.59 11.87
CA ALA A 81 -15.76 2.69 12.39
C ALA A 81 -16.73 1.70 11.69
N ILE A 82 -16.56 1.47 10.40
CA ILE A 82 -17.43 0.56 9.61
C ILE A 82 -16.81 -0.83 9.48
N GLY A 83 -15.51 -0.89 9.21
CA GLY A 83 -14.76 -2.10 8.91
C GLY A 83 -14.56 -3.00 10.13
N LEU A 84 -14.31 -2.45 11.33
CA LEU A 84 -14.16 -3.27 12.53
C LEU A 84 -15.46 -3.98 12.92
N PRO A 85 -16.63 -3.30 13.01
CA PRO A 85 -17.90 -4.00 13.24
C PRO A 85 -18.23 -5.02 12.14
N GLY A 86 -18.02 -4.65 10.86
CA GLY A 86 -18.26 -5.55 9.73
C GLY A 86 -17.39 -6.81 9.78
N ALA A 87 -16.08 -6.65 10.05
CA ALA A 87 -15.16 -7.77 10.20
C ALA A 87 -15.52 -8.65 11.40
N TYR A 88 -15.92 -8.05 12.53
CA TYR A 88 -16.35 -8.79 13.71
C TYR A 88 -17.58 -9.66 13.42
N LEU A 89 -18.59 -9.09 12.74
CA LEU A 89 -19.79 -9.83 12.33
C LEU A 89 -19.47 -10.98 11.37
N LEU A 90 -18.64 -10.72 10.36
CA LEU A 90 -18.24 -11.72 9.37
C LEU A 90 -17.41 -12.86 9.99
N ALA A 91 -16.58 -12.56 10.99
CA ALA A 91 -15.72 -13.53 11.64
C ALA A 91 -16.49 -14.43 12.63
N HIS A 92 -17.44 -13.87 13.39
CA HIS A 92 -18.08 -14.58 14.50
C HIS A 92 -19.48 -15.12 14.19
N TYR A 93 -20.18 -14.58 13.18
CA TYR A 93 -21.56 -14.98 12.87
C TYR A 93 -21.70 -15.62 11.48
N ASN A 94 -22.63 -16.56 11.38
CA ASN A 94 -23.04 -17.20 10.12
C ASN A 94 -24.49 -16.80 9.81
N PHE A 95 -24.66 -15.88 8.87
CA PHE A 95 -25.96 -15.37 8.42
C PHE A 95 -26.08 -15.49 6.90
N TRP A 96 -27.31 -15.54 6.38
CA TRP A 96 -27.59 -15.81 4.96
C TRP A 96 -26.90 -14.83 3.99
N GLY A 97 -26.84 -13.54 4.32
CA GLY A 97 -26.19 -12.50 3.51
C GLY A 97 -24.66 -12.44 3.58
N LYS A 98 -23.99 -13.35 4.32
CA LYS A 98 -22.54 -13.30 4.58
C LYS A 98 -21.70 -13.34 3.29
N ASN A 99 -22.10 -14.15 2.31
CA ASN A 99 -21.40 -14.27 1.04
C ASN A 99 -21.53 -13.01 0.18
N ILE A 100 -22.69 -12.36 0.21
CA ILE A 100 -22.92 -11.08 -0.50
C ILE A 100 -22.04 -10.00 0.10
N LEU A 101 -22.04 -9.86 1.44
CA LEU A 101 -21.22 -8.86 2.11
C LEU A 101 -19.73 -9.08 1.83
N ARG A 102 -19.26 -10.34 1.88
CA ARG A 102 -17.88 -10.70 1.50
C ARG A 102 -17.56 -10.34 0.05
N ALA A 103 -18.46 -10.61 -0.89
CA ALA A 103 -18.29 -10.26 -2.29
C ALA A 103 -18.18 -8.74 -2.49
N ILE A 104 -19.12 -7.97 -1.92
CA ILE A 104 -19.12 -6.50 -1.98
C ILE A 104 -17.81 -5.92 -1.43
N THR A 105 -17.31 -6.44 -0.30
CA THR A 105 -16.04 -5.98 0.26
C THR A 105 -14.82 -6.34 -0.59
N ALA A 106 -14.88 -7.40 -1.39
CA ALA A 106 -13.77 -7.83 -2.25
C ALA A 106 -13.73 -7.06 -3.59
N ILE A 107 -14.88 -6.60 -4.08
CA ILE A 107 -15.01 -5.89 -5.36
C ILE A 107 -13.97 -4.75 -5.52
N PRO A 108 -13.80 -3.80 -4.56
CA PRO A 108 -12.85 -2.70 -4.71
C PRO A 108 -11.40 -3.16 -4.88
N PHE A 109 -11.04 -4.35 -4.39
CA PHE A 109 -9.67 -4.88 -4.47
C PHE A 109 -9.37 -5.53 -5.83
N VAL A 110 -10.40 -6.01 -6.53
CA VAL A 110 -10.25 -6.65 -7.84
C VAL A 110 -10.59 -5.70 -8.99
N LEU A 111 -11.26 -4.58 -8.71
CA LEU A 111 -11.61 -3.60 -9.72
C LEU A 111 -10.35 -2.84 -10.19
N PRO A 112 -10.06 -2.84 -11.50
CA PRO A 112 -9.00 -2.01 -12.06
C PRO A 112 -9.32 -0.53 -11.86
N THR A 113 -8.30 0.28 -11.56
CA THR A 113 -8.43 1.74 -11.37
C THR A 113 -9.11 2.43 -12.55
N VAL A 114 -8.82 1.98 -13.77
CA VAL A 114 -9.43 2.50 -15.01
C VAL A 114 -10.94 2.25 -15.04
N VAL A 115 -11.39 1.07 -14.60
CA VAL A 115 -12.82 0.72 -14.56
C VAL A 115 -13.54 1.60 -13.55
N VAL A 116 -12.96 1.78 -12.35
CA VAL A 116 -13.52 2.65 -11.33
C VAL A 116 -13.65 4.09 -11.85
N ALA A 117 -12.60 4.62 -12.48
CA ALA A 117 -12.65 5.95 -13.09
C ALA A 117 -13.75 6.06 -14.16
N ALA A 118 -13.90 5.07 -15.04
CA ALA A 118 -14.96 5.03 -16.06
C ALA A 118 -16.38 4.98 -15.44
N SER A 119 -16.58 4.18 -14.39
CA SER A 119 -17.87 4.09 -13.70
C SER A 119 -18.26 5.42 -13.05
N PHE A 120 -17.34 6.07 -12.33
CA PHE A 120 -17.59 7.36 -11.71
C PHE A 120 -17.85 8.46 -12.74
N THR A 121 -17.06 8.52 -13.82
CA THR A 121 -17.28 9.51 -14.88
C THR A 121 -18.60 9.28 -15.63
N SER A 122 -19.00 8.04 -15.89
CA SER A 122 -20.30 7.74 -16.51
C SER A 122 -21.50 8.08 -15.61
N THR A 123 -21.33 8.04 -14.28
CA THR A 123 -22.44 8.21 -13.31
C THR A 123 -22.52 9.64 -12.76
N LEU A 124 -21.37 10.28 -12.51
CA LEU A 124 -21.24 11.58 -11.84
C LEU A 124 -20.60 12.64 -12.75
N GLY A 125 -20.03 12.26 -13.89
CA GLY A 125 -19.48 13.21 -14.84
C GLY A 125 -20.58 14.05 -15.47
N PRO A 126 -20.29 15.29 -15.89
CA PRO A 126 -21.18 16.00 -16.80
C PRO A 126 -21.42 15.07 -17.98
N ARG A 127 -22.69 14.81 -18.32
CA ARG A 127 -23.02 14.22 -19.62
C ARG A 127 -22.43 15.19 -20.64
N MET A 128 -21.25 14.87 -21.18
CA MET A 128 -20.79 15.48 -22.41
C MET A 128 -21.58 14.73 -23.47
N ASP A 129 -22.80 15.17 -23.70
CA ASP A 129 -23.49 14.89 -24.93
C ASP A 129 -22.64 15.46 -26.07
N GLN A 130 -21.98 14.54 -26.80
CA GLN A 130 -21.21 14.65 -28.06
C GLN A 130 -19.69 14.54 -27.92
#